data_AF-A0A7W6RRI5-F1
#
_entry.id   AF-A0A7W6RRI5-F1
#
_cell.length_a   1.000
_cell.length_b   1.000
_cell.length_c   1.000
_cell.angle_alpha   90.00
_cell.angle_beta   90.00
_cell.angle_gamma   90.00
#
_symmetry.space_group_name_H-M   'P 1'
#
loop_
_entity.id
_entity.type
_entity.pdbx_description
1 polymer ?
#
loop_
_entity_poly.entity_id
_entity_poly.type
_entity_poly.pdbx_seq_one_letter_code
_entity_poly.pdbx_strand_id
1 'polypeptide(L)'
;MANQGSNGISWLDPLPIGDYYLAPTGPGIYVIGKARDASKAIVASSDYDEYLFNWPDNLHGLYVGISESNGRGIRGRLSSHARGRGNKDVASRLQNREKLWFIASPGIDGVDFENLFLVLINRSAMFTSNRRDEMKRYSARLNRRIEEQMRAEGKAIINFTEILDDYYRS
;
A
#
# COMPACT_ATOMS: atom_id res chain seq x y z
N MET A 1 -7.75 31.84 -4.64
CA MET A 1 -6.81 31.31 -5.64
C MET A 1 -6.65 29.82 -5.34
N ALA A 2 -7.19 28.96 -6.21
CA ALA A 2 -7.15 27.51 -6.03
C ALA A 2 -5.77 27.01 -6.47
N ASN A 3 -5.04 26.37 -5.56
CA ASN A 3 -3.72 25.82 -5.85
C ASN A 3 -3.89 24.56 -6.72
N GLN A 4 -3.39 24.62 -7.95
CA GLN A 4 -3.36 23.50 -8.87
C GLN A 4 -2.25 22.52 -8.47
N GLY A 5 -2.64 21.27 -8.22
CA GLY A 5 -1.91 20.07 -8.60
C GLY A 5 -0.51 19.86 -8.04
N SER A 6 -0.40 19.44 -6.78
CA SER A 6 0.69 18.53 -6.42
C SER A 6 0.26 17.10 -6.79
N ASN A 7 0.81 16.57 -7.89
CA ASN A 7 0.72 15.16 -8.28
C ASN A 7 1.54 14.29 -7.31
N GLY A 8 1.18 14.28 -6.03
CA GLY A 8 1.95 13.67 -4.96
C GLY A 8 1.07 12.90 -3.99
N ILE A 9 1.65 11.89 -3.34
CA ILE A 9 1.01 11.20 -2.22
C ILE A 9 0.77 12.22 -1.10
N SER A 10 -0.42 12.19 -0.50
CA SER A 10 -0.68 12.90 0.74
C SER A 10 -1.18 11.88 1.75
N TRP A 11 -0.35 11.56 2.73
CA TRP A 11 -0.75 10.66 3.79
C TRP A 11 -1.80 11.33 4.66
N LEU A 12 -2.89 10.62 4.89
CA LEU A 12 -3.84 10.96 5.94
C LEU A 12 -3.18 10.80 7.30
N ASP A 13 -3.72 11.52 8.28
CA ASP A 13 -3.25 11.43 9.66
C ASP A 13 -3.23 9.97 10.15
N PRO A 14 -2.18 9.59 10.90
CA PRO A 14 -2.07 8.24 11.45
C PRO A 14 -3.24 7.91 12.37
N LEU A 15 -3.86 6.76 12.15
CA LEU A 15 -4.98 6.29 12.96
C LEU A 15 -4.70 4.88 13.50
N PRO A 16 -5.20 4.53 14.70
CA PRO A 16 -5.20 3.15 15.16
C PRO A 16 -5.88 2.24 14.14
N ILE A 17 -5.37 1.02 13.93
CA ILE A 17 -5.96 0.08 12.96
C ILE A 17 -7.41 -0.32 13.30
N GLY A 18 -7.81 -0.21 14.58
CA GLY A 18 -9.20 -0.38 15.01
C GLY A 18 -10.15 0.65 14.40
N ASP A 19 -9.64 1.84 14.06
CA ASP A 19 -10.39 2.96 13.49
C ASP A 19 -10.42 2.93 11.96
N TYR A 20 -10.25 1.75 11.36
CA TYR A 20 -10.25 1.56 9.90
C TYR A 20 -11.49 2.11 9.20
N TYR A 21 -12.62 2.26 9.90
CA TYR A 21 -13.87 2.79 9.33
C TYR A 21 -13.76 4.28 8.94
N LEU A 22 -12.81 5.01 9.53
CA LEU A 22 -12.47 6.38 9.17
C LEU A 22 -11.62 6.48 7.90
N ALA A 23 -11.02 5.37 7.46
CA ALA A 23 -10.24 5.35 6.22
C ALA A 23 -11.12 5.65 4.99
N PRO A 24 -10.57 6.25 3.93
CA PRO A 24 -11.30 6.51 2.70
C PRO A 24 -11.76 5.21 2.02
N THR A 25 -12.89 5.28 1.34
CA THR A 25 -13.31 4.28 0.34
C THR A 25 -12.61 4.55 -0.99
N GLY A 26 -12.59 3.55 -1.87
CA GLY A 26 -11.96 3.67 -3.18
C GLY A 26 -10.47 3.30 -3.22
N PRO A 27 -9.85 3.49 -4.40
CA PRO A 27 -8.49 3.03 -4.66
C PRO A 27 -7.45 3.86 -3.92
N GLY A 28 -6.26 3.28 -3.79
CA GLY A 28 -5.06 3.93 -3.27
C GLY A 28 -4.20 2.99 -2.45
N ILE A 29 -3.27 3.58 -1.69
CA ILE A 29 -2.25 2.89 -0.92
C ILE A 29 -2.46 3.09 0.58
N TYR A 30 -2.07 2.09 1.36
CA TYR A 30 -2.06 2.17 2.81
C TYR A 30 -0.85 1.46 3.39
N VAL A 31 -0.38 1.97 4.52
CA VAL A 31 0.68 1.38 5.32
C VAL A 31 0.14 1.06 6.69
N ILE A 32 0.45 -0.13 7.19
CA ILE A 32 0.27 -0.53 8.58
C ILE A 32 1.64 -0.55 9.24
N GLY A 33 1.74 0.04 10.42
CA GLY A 33 2.98 0.12 11.16
C GLY A 33 2.77 0.20 12.66
N LYS A 34 3.85 0.49 13.35
CA LYS A 34 3.90 0.70 14.80
C LYS A 34 4.77 1.90 15.13
N ALA A 35 4.70 2.36 16.38
CA ALA A 35 5.61 3.38 16.86
C ALA A 35 7.05 2.86 16.85
N ARG A 36 8.01 3.67 16.39
CA ARG A 36 9.46 3.42 16.59
C ARG A 36 9.80 3.56 18.07
N ASP A 37 9.28 4.61 18.69
CA ASP A 37 9.36 4.93 20.10
C ASP A 37 7.95 4.99 20.68
N ALA A 38 7.63 4.04 21.58
CA ALA A 38 6.31 3.91 22.19
C ALA A 38 5.93 5.09 23.10
N SER A 39 6.89 5.92 23.51
CA SER A 39 6.65 7.12 24.32
C SER A 39 6.19 8.33 23.49
N LYS A 40 6.36 8.28 22.16
CA LYS A 40 6.03 9.38 21.25
C LYS A 40 4.74 9.08 20.48
N ALA A 41 3.98 10.12 20.18
CA ALA A 41 2.83 10.00 19.29
C ALA A 41 3.28 9.68 17.86
N ILE A 42 2.39 9.11 17.06
CA ILE A 42 2.56 9.00 15.61
C ILE A 42 1.70 10.10 15.00
N VAL A 43 2.33 11.13 14.47
CA VAL A 43 1.68 12.28 13.85
C VAL A 43 2.30 12.51 12.48
N ALA A 44 1.52 13.03 11.54
CA ALA A 44 2.06 13.40 10.23
C ALA A 44 3.22 14.38 10.40
N SER A 45 4.30 14.19 9.64
CA SER A 45 5.44 15.11 9.71
C SER A 45 5.06 16.45 9.08
N SER A 46 5.54 17.53 9.71
CA SER A 46 5.49 18.87 9.12
C SER A 46 6.51 19.07 8.01
N ASP A 47 7.54 18.22 7.99
CA ASP A 47 8.63 18.30 7.04
C ASP A 47 8.21 17.61 5.74
N TYR A 48 8.52 18.25 4.62
CA TYR A 48 8.24 17.70 3.30
C TYR A 48 9.42 16.84 2.84
N ASP A 49 9.19 15.53 2.70
CA ASP A 49 10.10 14.62 1.99
C ASP A 49 9.65 14.47 0.52
N GLU A 50 10.57 14.55 -0.43
CA GLU A 50 10.26 14.47 -1.86
C GLU A 50 9.64 13.12 -2.28
N TYR A 51 9.95 12.04 -1.56
CA TYR A 51 9.53 10.68 -1.88
C TYR A 51 8.43 10.17 -0.94
N LEU A 52 8.47 10.60 0.32
CA LEU A 52 7.58 10.14 1.38
C LEU A 52 6.56 11.19 1.84
N PHE A 53 6.67 12.43 1.36
CA PHE A 53 5.79 13.55 1.68
C PHE A 53 5.71 13.79 3.19
N ASN A 54 4.51 13.89 3.75
CA ASN A 54 4.25 14.11 5.17
C ASN A 54 4.31 12.80 6.00
N TRP A 55 5.21 11.88 5.66
CA TRP A 55 5.32 10.59 6.33
C TRP A 55 5.56 10.76 7.84
N PRO A 56 4.87 10.02 8.72
CA PRO A 56 5.05 10.18 10.16
C PRO A 56 6.43 9.71 10.65
N ASP A 57 7.21 10.59 11.28
CA ASP A 57 8.58 10.30 11.73
C ASP A 57 8.66 9.09 12.68
N ASN A 58 7.70 9.01 13.61
CA ASN A 58 7.65 7.94 14.60
C ASN A 58 6.97 6.66 14.08
N LEU A 59 6.59 6.59 12.80
CA LEU A 59 6.02 5.37 12.22
C LEU A 59 7.12 4.45 11.67
N HIS A 60 7.15 3.23 12.17
CA HIS A 60 7.86 2.12 11.56
C HIS A 60 6.88 1.30 10.72
N GLY A 61 7.04 1.36 9.39
CA GLY A 61 6.22 0.61 8.45
C GLY A 61 6.47 -0.89 8.53
N LEU A 62 5.41 -1.67 8.79
CA LEU A 62 5.46 -3.13 8.88
C LEU A 62 4.89 -3.79 7.64
N TYR A 63 3.82 -3.22 7.09
CA TYR A 63 3.13 -3.73 5.92
C TYR A 63 2.66 -2.59 5.04
N VAL A 64 2.82 -2.72 3.73
CA VAL A 64 2.22 -1.83 2.73
C VAL A 64 1.28 -2.63 1.84
N GLY A 65 0.14 -2.04 1.51
CA GLY A 65 -0.85 -2.65 0.63
C GLY A 65 -1.54 -1.62 -0.25
N ILE A 66 -2.00 -2.10 -1.39
CA ILE A 66 -2.70 -1.31 -2.40
C ILE A 66 -4.09 -1.89 -2.63
N SER A 67 -5.03 -1.00 -2.91
CA SER A 67 -6.37 -1.36 -3.35
C SER A 67 -6.68 -0.63 -4.66
N GLU A 68 -7.10 -1.37 -5.68
CA GLU A 68 -7.58 -0.81 -6.97
C GLU A 68 -9.12 -0.76 -7.02
N SER A 69 -9.79 -1.14 -5.93
CA SER A 69 -11.26 -1.24 -5.90
C SER A 69 -11.91 0.13 -5.65
N ASN A 70 -12.76 0.56 -6.59
CA ASN A 70 -13.58 1.77 -6.47
C ASN A 70 -14.66 1.68 -5.37
N GLY A 71 -15.05 0.46 -4.97
CA GLY A 71 -16.05 0.24 -3.92
C GLY A 71 -15.44 0.35 -2.51
N ARG A 72 -15.27 -0.81 -1.86
CA ARG A 72 -14.74 -0.84 -0.48
C ARG A 72 -13.29 -0.37 -0.37
N GLY A 73 -12.49 -0.51 -1.43
CA GLY A 73 -11.20 0.17 -1.53
C GLY A 73 -10.22 -0.11 -0.39
N ILE A 74 -9.47 0.92 0.00
CA ILE A 74 -8.53 0.90 1.13
C ILE A 74 -9.24 0.46 2.42
N ARG A 75 -10.40 1.07 2.76
CA ARG A 75 -11.19 0.72 3.94
C ARG A 75 -11.51 -0.78 4.04
N GLY A 76 -11.89 -1.40 2.93
CA GLY A 76 -12.19 -2.84 2.87
C GLY A 76 -10.97 -3.72 3.15
N ARG A 77 -9.78 -3.29 2.69
CA ARG A 77 -8.52 -3.96 2.98
C ARG A 77 -8.14 -3.80 4.45
N LEU A 78 -8.17 -2.58 4.98
CA LEU A 78 -7.89 -2.29 6.39
C LEU A 78 -8.86 -3.02 7.32
N SER A 79 -10.15 -3.07 7.01
CA SER A 79 -11.15 -3.86 7.76
C SER A 79 -10.79 -5.35 7.83
N SER A 80 -10.21 -5.91 6.77
CA SER A 80 -9.75 -7.30 6.77
C SER A 80 -8.53 -7.49 7.66
N HIS A 81 -7.57 -6.56 7.64
CA HIS A 81 -6.40 -6.59 8.53
C HIS A 81 -6.78 -6.39 9.99
N ALA A 82 -7.62 -5.40 10.30
CA ALA A 82 -8.10 -5.12 11.66
C ALA A 82 -8.82 -6.32 12.30
N ARG A 83 -9.47 -7.17 11.50
CA ARG A 83 -10.11 -8.41 11.93
C ARG A 83 -9.20 -9.65 11.90
N GLY A 84 -7.90 -9.47 11.65
CA GLY A 84 -6.92 -10.56 11.59
C GLY A 84 -7.07 -11.49 10.37
N ARG A 85 -7.83 -11.08 9.35
CA ARG A 85 -8.07 -11.87 8.12
C ARG A 85 -7.17 -11.48 6.95
N GLY A 86 -6.32 -10.46 7.14
CA GLY A 86 -5.42 -9.92 6.13
C GLY A 86 -4.05 -10.62 6.12
N ASN A 87 -2.99 -9.85 6.28
CA ASN A 87 -1.63 -10.37 6.34
C ASN A 87 -1.43 -11.18 7.63
N LYS A 88 -0.78 -12.36 7.53
CA LYS A 88 -0.60 -13.28 8.67
C LYS A 88 0.26 -12.70 9.79
N ASP A 89 1.32 -11.96 9.45
CA ASP A 89 2.19 -11.32 10.45
C ASP A 89 1.44 -10.18 11.16
N VAL A 90 0.73 -9.33 10.41
CA VAL A 90 -0.15 -8.30 10.99
C VAL A 90 -1.20 -8.93 11.92
N ALA A 91 -1.83 -10.03 11.51
CA ALA A 91 -2.80 -10.74 12.34
C ALA A 91 -2.17 -11.29 13.63
N SER A 92 -0.97 -11.87 13.56
CA SER A 92 -0.24 -12.37 14.74
C SER A 92 0.12 -11.24 15.71
N ARG A 93 0.56 -10.08 15.21
CA ARG A 93 0.84 -8.90 16.03
C ARG A 93 -0.38 -8.36 16.77
N LEU A 94 -1.53 -8.33 16.09
CA LEU A 94 -2.80 -7.97 16.72
C LEU A 94 -3.21 -8.95 17.81
N GLN A 95 -3.04 -10.26 17.58
CA GLN A 95 -3.30 -11.29 18.60
C GLN A 95 -2.40 -11.10 19.83
N ASN A 96 -1.15 -10.70 19.62
CA ASN A 96 -0.20 -10.35 20.68
C ASN A 96 -0.47 -8.98 21.32
N ARG A 97 -1.60 -8.33 21.00
CA ARG A 97 -2.01 -7.01 21.51
C ARG A 97 -1.02 -5.89 21.20
N GLU A 98 -0.23 -6.02 20.13
CA GLU A 98 0.62 -4.93 19.66
C GLU A 98 -0.27 -3.77 19.15
N LYS A 99 0.04 -2.54 19.56
CA LYS A 99 -0.67 -1.34 19.09
C LYS A 99 -0.22 -0.99 17.67
N LEU A 100 -1.08 -1.26 16.70
CA LEU A 100 -0.82 -0.98 15.30
C LEU A 100 -1.61 0.23 14.81
N TRP A 101 -0.98 0.97 13.92
CA TRP A 101 -1.50 2.19 13.31
C TRP A 101 -1.50 2.02 11.79
N PHE A 102 -2.29 2.83 11.11
CA PHE A 102 -2.26 2.94 9.66
C PHE A 102 -2.19 4.39 9.21
N ILE A 103 -1.58 4.58 8.04
CA ILE A 103 -1.71 5.76 7.20
C ILE A 103 -2.22 5.32 5.83
N ALA A 104 -2.88 6.22 5.12
CA ALA A 104 -3.38 5.93 3.78
C ALA A 104 -3.25 7.16 2.88
N SER A 105 -3.06 6.93 1.59
CA SER A 105 -3.17 7.95 0.55
C SER A 105 -4.20 7.47 -0.47
N PRO A 106 -5.40 8.08 -0.50
CA PRO A 106 -6.42 7.74 -1.49
C PRO A 106 -6.02 8.21 -2.89
N GLY A 107 -6.63 7.61 -3.91
CA GLY A 107 -6.46 7.99 -5.31
C GLY A 107 -5.66 6.95 -6.11
N ILE A 108 -5.91 6.94 -7.43
CA ILE A 108 -5.22 6.06 -8.37
C ILE A 108 -3.73 6.41 -8.43
N ASP A 109 -3.39 7.70 -8.35
CA ASP A 109 -1.99 8.15 -8.37
C ASP A 109 -1.18 7.55 -7.21
N GLY A 110 -1.81 7.35 -6.03
CA GLY A 110 -1.18 6.66 -4.91
C GLY A 110 -0.87 5.17 -5.18
N VAL A 111 -1.57 4.54 -6.13
CA VAL A 111 -1.24 3.20 -6.62
C VAL A 111 0.03 3.21 -7.48
N ASP A 112 0.31 4.29 -8.21
CA ASP A 112 1.46 4.35 -9.11
C ASP A 112 2.81 4.51 -8.36
N PHE A 113 2.77 4.84 -7.07
CA PHE A 113 3.92 4.78 -6.15
C PHE A 113 4.29 3.37 -5.71
N GLU A 114 3.59 2.34 -6.18
CA GLU A 114 3.89 0.94 -5.90
C GLU A 114 5.37 0.60 -6.15
N ASN A 115 5.97 1.14 -7.21
CA ASN A 115 7.38 0.93 -7.55
C ASN A 115 8.35 1.45 -6.48
N LEU A 116 8.07 2.61 -5.87
CA LEU A 116 8.87 3.14 -4.77
C LEU A 116 8.84 2.16 -3.58
N PHE A 117 7.64 1.70 -3.22
CA PHE A 117 7.47 0.77 -2.10
C PHE A 117 8.05 -0.62 -2.38
N LEU A 118 8.01 -1.10 -3.63
CA LEU A 118 8.71 -2.32 -4.05
C LEU A 118 10.22 -2.22 -3.84
N VAL A 119 10.81 -1.08 -4.22
CA VAL A 119 12.25 -0.84 -3.98
C VAL A 119 12.54 -0.81 -2.48
N LEU A 120 11.70 -0.14 -1.67
CA LEU A 120 11.85 -0.09 -0.22
C LEU A 120 11.70 -1.47 0.42
N ILE A 121 10.73 -2.29 0.00
CA ILE A 121 10.55 -3.68 0.46
C ILE A 121 11.81 -4.52 0.16
N ASN A 122 12.38 -4.37 -1.04
CA ASN A 122 13.52 -5.18 -1.49
C ASN A 122 14.87 -4.74 -0.92
N ARG A 123 15.02 -3.46 -0.53
CA ARG A 123 16.30 -2.90 -0.09
C ARG A 123 16.38 -2.57 1.39
N SER A 124 15.27 -2.47 2.11
CA SER A 124 15.25 -1.93 3.48
C SER A 124 14.64 -2.88 4.51
N ALA A 125 14.92 -2.62 5.79
CA ALA A 125 14.22 -3.24 6.91
C ALA A 125 12.79 -2.68 7.11
N MET A 126 12.27 -1.89 6.18
CA MET A 126 10.88 -1.43 6.19
C MET A 126 9.98 -2.47 5.53
N PHE A 127 8.76 -2.60 6.03
CA PHE A 127 7.75 -3.51 5.52
C PHE A 127 8.09 -5.00 5.67
N THR A 128 8.69 -5.39 6.80
CA THR A 128 9.08 -6.79 7.09
C THR A 128 7.95 -7.81 7.00
N SER A 129 6.69 -7.37 7.07
CA SER A 129 5.51 -8.23 6.94
C SER A 129 5.11 -8.47 5.47
N ASN A 130 5.66 -7.75 4.48
CA ASN A 130 5.51 -8.01 3.04
C ASN A 130 6.43 -9.15 2.58
N ARG A 131 6.22 -10.36 3.13
CA ARG A 131 7.04 -11.55 2.82
C ARG A 131 6.77 -12.21 1.46
N ARG A 132 5.72 -11.78 0.75
CA ARG A 132 5.42 -12.30 -0.58
C ARG A 132 6.19 -11.51 -1.62
N ASP A 133 6.54 -12.17 -2.71
CA ASP A 133 7.16 -11.52 -3.87
C ASP A 133 6.19 -10.47 -4.45
N GLU A 134 6.33 -9.23 -3.97
CA GLU A 134 5.48 -8.11 -4.36
C GLU A 134 5.85 -7.66 -5.79
N MET A 135 7.06 -7.96 -6.29
CA MET A 135 7.40 -7.80 -7.71
C MET A 135 6.52 -8.71 -8.57
N LYS A 136 6.36 -9.98 -8.20
CA LYS A 136 5.44 -10.88 -8.92
C LYS A 136 4.00 -10.37 -8.92
N ARG A 137 3.54 -9.78 -7.81
CA ARG A 137 2.19 -9.21 -7.71
C ARG A 137 2.04 -7.94 -8.54
N TYR A 138 3.08 -7.12 -8.60
CA TYR A 138 3.15 -5.94 -9.45
C TYR A 138 3.09 -6.33 -10.91
N SER A 139 3.94 -7.27 -11.34
CA SER A 139 3.92 -7.79 -12.72
C SER A 139 2.55 -8.34 -13.09
N ALA A 140 1.88 -9.08 -12.18
CA ALA A 140 0.53 -9.57 -12.41
C ALA A 140 -0.53 -8.44 -12.54
N ARG A 141 -0.40 -7.36 -11.77
CA ARG A 141 -1.28 -6.17 -11.89
C ARG A 141 -1.02 -5.43 -13.20
N LEU A 142 0.24 -5.21 -13.55
CA LEU A 142 0.65 -4.54 -14.79
C LEU A 142 0.15 -5.31 -16.01
N ASN A 143 0.32 -6.64 -16.03
CA ASN A 143 -0.20 -7.48 -17.11
C ASN A 143 -1.71 -7.32 -17.28
N ARG A 144 -2.47 -7.32 -16.18
CA ARG A 144 -3.93 -7.13 -16.25
C ARG A 144 -4.29 -5.78 -16.85
N ARG A 145 -3.61 -4.69 -16.46
CA ARG A 145 -3.83 -3.36 -17.05
C ARG A 145 -3.53 -3.36 -18.55
N ILE A 146 -2.43 -3.99 -18.97
CA ILE A 146 -2.06 -4.11 -20.39
C ILE A 146 -3.12 -4.93 -21.14
N GLU A 147 -3.57 -6.06 -20.59
CA GLU A 147 -4.63 -6.88 -21.20
C GLU A 147 -5.95 -6.11 -21.36
N GLU A 148 -6.36 -5.36 -20.33
CA GLU A 148 -7.56 -4.52 -20.36
C GLU A 148 -7.45 -3.43 -21.42
N GLN A 149 -6.29 -2.77 -21.53
CA GLN A 149 -6.02 -1.77 -22.57
C GLN A 149 -6.03 -2.39 -23.97
N MET A 150 -5.33 -3.52 -24.18
CA MET A 150 -5.30 -4.20 -25.47
C MET A 150 -6.69 -4.67 -25.91
N ARG A 151 -7.54 -5.14 -24.98
CA ARG A 151 -8.94 -5.47 -25.24
C ARG A 151 -9.74 -4.24 -25.67
N ALA A 152 -9.60 -3.13 -24.96
CA ALA A 152 -10.30 -1.89 -25.30
C ALA A 152 -9.89 -1.36 -26.70
N GLU A 153 -8.64 -1.59 -27.10
CA GLU A 153 -8.10 -1.22 -28.41
C GLU A 153 -8.35 -2.27 -29.51
N GLY A 154 -9.03 -3.39 -29.22
CA GLY A 154 -9.32 -4.44 -30.18
C GLY A 154 -8.10 -5.22 -30.68
N LYS A 155 -6.98 -5.18 -29.94
CA LYS A 155 -5.72 -5.86 -30.30
C LYS A 155 -5.71 -7.30 -29.78
N ALA A 156 -5.08 -8.21 -30.53
CA ALA A 156 -4.91 -9.60 -30.13
C ALA A 156 -4.09 -9.70 -28.82
N ILE A 157 -4.62 -10.41 -27.83
CA ILE A 157 -3.96 -10.61 -26.54
C ILE A 157 -2.93 -11.73 -26.71
N ILE A 158 -1.65 -11.39 -26.65
CA ILE A 158 -0.60 -12.38 -26.42
C ILE A 158 -0.63 -12.69 -24.93
N ASN A 159 -0.73 -13.96 -24.53
CA ASN A 159 -0.83 -14.36 -23.14
C ASN A 159 0.53 -14.16 -22.42
N PHE A 160 0.79 -12.95 -21.94
CA PHE A 160 2.04 -12.59 -21.24
C PHE A 160 2.25 -13.36 -19.93
N THR A 161 1.21 -14.00 -19.39
CA THR A 161 1.29 -14.80 -18.17
C THR A 161 2.21 -16.00 -18.33
N GLU A 162 2.18 -16.69 -19.48
CA GLU A 162 3.07 -17.83 -19.75
C GLU A 162 4.53 -17.38 -19.89
N ILE A 163 4.77 -16.24 -20.53
CA ILE A 163 6.11 -15.67 -20.74
C ILE A 163 6.78 -15.31 -19.40
N LEU A 164 6.02 -14.73 -18.47
CA LEU A 164 6.57 -14.32 -17.17
C LEU A 164 6.75 -15.50 -16.21
N ASP A 165 5.87 -16.49 -16.22
CA ASP A 165 6.06 -17.69 -15.40
C ASP A 165 7.29 -18.50 -15.84
N ASP A 166 7.65 -18.50 -17.13
CA ASP A 166 8.92 -19.08 -17.60
C ASP A 166 10.14 -18.24 -17.19
N TYR A 167 10.04 -16.90 -17.25
CA TYR A 167 11.14 -16.01 -16.86
C TYR A 167 11.50 -16.06 -15.36
N TYR A 168 10.51 -16.29 -14.48
CA TYR A 168 10.75 -16.43 -13.03
C TYR A 168 11.02 -17.88 -12.58
N ARG A 169 11.03 -18.85 -13.50
CA ARG A 169 11.40 -20.25 -13.24
C ARG A 169 12.86 -20.58 -13.54
N SER A 170 13.58 -19.70 -14.24
CA SER A 170 15.03 -19.76 -14.47
C SER A 170 15.82 -19.06 -13.36
#